data_AF-A0A7V8YCS2-F1
#
_entry.id   AF-A0A7V8YCS2-F1
#
_cell.length_a   1.000
_cell.length_b   1.000
_cell.length_c   1.000
_cell.angle_alpha   90.00
_cell.angle_beta   90.00
_cell.angle_gamma   90.00
#
_symmetry.space_group_name_H-M   'P 1'
#
loop_
_entity.id
_entity.type
_entity.pdbx_description
1 polymer ?
#
loop_
_entity_poly.entity_id
_entity_poly.type
_entity_poly.pdbx_seq_one_letter_code
_entity_poly.pdbx_strand_id
1 'polypeptide(L)'
;MIAAAFWWIASSSQAGALGPWRDDPLVAIDVASPVDALPDLEAPRCSSIPRAMVTLEQRPDLYTLVNPANAWGSPFLTDLLVATAEEMAILLPEADPILIGDISRRGGGPLYGHLTHNLGIDVDVGLYTTAGRQQIASFPELGKRNLDFEASWLLIKKLLDSDRVEFILLDQGIIDMMRTWVLENDRVTEAEAERIFPKPNTPRLWDRNSYVRNAANHRDHIHVRVRCDSGGAALVATEP
;
A
#
# COMPACT_ATOMS: atom_id res chain seq x y z
N MET A 1 26.10 37.01 18.65
CA MET A 1 26.31 35.81 17.81
C MET A 1 26.07 34.60 18.68
N ILE A 2 24.88 34.00 18.61
CA ILE A 2 24.53 32.81 19.40
C ILE A 2 24.44 31.66 18.39
N ALA A 3 25.33 30.68 18.53
CA ALA A 3 25.35 29.48 17.72
C ALA A 3 24.21 28.56 18.15
N ALA A 4 23.28 28.27 17.24
CA ALA A 4 22.26 27.25 17.42
C ALA A 4 22.90 25.88 17.12
N ALA A 5 23.09 25.08 18.17
CA ALA A 5 23.48 23.68 18.04
C ALA A 5 22.24 22.88 17.58
N PHE A 6 22.24 22.48 16.30
CA PHE A 6 21.29 21.50 15.79
C PHE A 6 21.69 20.12 16.31
N TRP A 7 20.97 19.63 17.30
CA TRP A 7 21.04 18.24 17.71
C TRP A 7 20.24 17.40 16.71
N TRP A 8 20.94 16.74 15.80
CA TRP A 8 20.39 15.60 15.08
C TRP A 8 20.23 14.47 16.10
N ILE A 9 19.00 14.20 16.53
CA ILE A 9 18.67 12.91 17.13
C ILE A 9 18.67 11.93 15.97
N ALA A 10 19.77 11.19 15.81
CA ALA A 10 19.75 9.95 15.06
C ALA A 10 18.77 9.02 15.79
N SER A 11 17.54 8.93 15.31
CA SER A 11 16.62 7.87 15.69
C SER A 11 17.23 6.58 15.16
N SER A 12 17.96 5.87 16.02
CA SER A 12 18.33 4.49 15.80
C SER A 12 17.03 3.69 15.78
N SER A 13 16.40 3.57 14.61
CA SER A 13 15.36 2.57 14.43
C SER A 13 16.06 1.23 14.60
N GLN A 14 15.95 0.62 15.76
CA GLN A 14 16.20 -0.81 15.85
C GLN A 14 15.32 -1.46 14.81
N ALA A 15 15.92 -2.26 13.91
CA ALA A 15 15.20 -3.15 13.02
C ALA A 15 14.40 -4.12 13.91
N GLY A 16 13.20 -3.69 14.33
CA GLY A 16 12.23 -4.57 14.95
C GLY A 16 11.94 -5.66 13.94
N ALA A 17 11.88 -6.91 14.41
CA ALA A 17 11.47 -8.03 13.58
C ALA A 17 10.23 -7.60 12.80
N LEU A 18 10.32 -7.62 11.48
CA LEU A 18 9.17 -7.40 10.63
C LEU A 18 8.06 -8.37 11.08
N GLY A 19 6.81 -7.88 11.09
CA GLY A 19 5.65 -8.56 11.69
C GLY A 19 5.45 -10.01 11.23
N PRO A 20 4.47 -10.75 11.78
CA PRO A 20 4.29 -12.15 11.43
C PRO A 20 3.84 -12.29 9.97
N TRP A 21 4.80 -12.46 9.05
CA TRP A 21 4.53 -12.75 7.65
C TRP A 21 4.05 -14.18 7.50
N ARG A 22 2.92 -14.39 6.84
CA ARG A 22 2.47 -15.75 6.49
C ARG A 22 3.37 -16.35 5.40
N ASP A 23 3.71 -17.63 5.56
CA ASP A 23 4.43 -18.45 4.58
C ASP A 23 3.54 -18.97 3.42
N ASP A 24 2.26 -18.55 3.38
CA ASP A 24 1.32 -18.96 2.34
C ASP A 24 1.78 -18.42 0.97
N PRO A 25 1.65 -19.20 -0.12
CA PRO A 25 2.02 -18.76 -1.46
C PRO A 25 1.16 -17.54 -1.86
N LEU A 26 1.82 -16.40 -2.12
CA LEU A 26 1.13 -15.21 -2.61
C LEU A 26 0.46 -15.52 -3.96
N VAL A 27 -0.85 -15.30 -4.04
CA VAL A 27 -1.65 -15.70 -5.19
C VAL A 27 -1.26 -14.90 -6.43
N ALA A 28 -1.09 -15.62 -7.53
CA ALA A 28 -0.72 -15.09 -8.83
C ALA A 28 -1.97 -14.54 -9.55
N ILE A 29 -2.14 -13.21 -9.60
CA ILE A 29 -3.20 -12.59 -10.42
C ILE A 29 -2.60 -12.12 -11.74
N ASP A 30 -3.14 -12.61 -12.85
CA ASP A 30 -2.86 -12.07 -14.18
C ASP A 30 -3.82 -10.91 -14.46
N VAL A 31 -3.32 -9.67 -14.41
CA VAL A 31 -4.10 -8.45 -14.73
C VAL A 31 -4.43 -8.32 -16.23
N ALA A 32 -3.92 -9.23 -17.07
CA ALA A 32 -4.20 -9.26 -18.51
C ALA A 32 -5.21 -10.36 -18.91
N SER A 33 -5.60 -11.27 -18.01
CA SER A 33 -6.56 -12.34 -18.32
C SER A 33 -7.97 -12.03 -17.82
N PRO A 34 -9.02 -12.49 -18.53
CA PRO A 34 -10.40 -12.41 -18.04
C PRO A 34 -10.51 -13.06 -16.66
N VAL A 35 -11.29 -12.44 -15.77
CA VAL A 35 -11.53 -12.88 -14.38
C VAL A 35 -11.95 -14.35 -14.25
N ASP A 36 -12.46 -14.96 -15.33
CA ASP A 36 -12.96 -16.33 -15.35
C ASP A 36 -11.89 -17.42 -15.59
N ALA A 37 -10.62 -17.05 -15.83
CA ALA A 37 -9.56 -18.00 -16.22
C ALA A 37 -8.55 -18.36 -15.11
N LEU A 38 -8.78 -17.97 -13.85
CA LEU A 38 -7.86 -18.22 -12.75
C LEU A 38 -8.09 -19.61 -12.10
N PRO A 39 -7.07 -20.50 -12.03
CA PRO A 39 -7.21 -21.81 -11.39
C PRO A 39 -7.61 -21.68 -9.91
N ASP A 40 -8.37 -22.66 -9.40
CA ASP A 40 -8.81 -22.76 -8.01
C ASP A 40 -7.63 -22.84 -7.04
N LEU A 41 -7.34 -21.70 -6.41
CA LEU A 41 -6.44 -21.57 -5.28
C LEU A 41 -7.30 -21.31 -4.05
N GLU A 42 -7.08 -22.10 -2.99
CA GLU A 42 -7.87 -22.19 -1.75
C GLU A 42 -7.90 -20.92 -0.87
N ALA A 43 -7.39 -19.78 -1.35
CA ALA A 43 -7.63 -18.49 -0.72
C ALA A 43 -9.08 -18.05 -0.99
N PRO A 44 -9.82 -17.50 -0.01
CA PRO A 44 -11.11 -16.90 -0.27
C PRO A 44 -10.93 -15.83 -1.34
N ARG A 45 -11.44 -16.05 -2.54
CA ARG A 45 -11.45 -15.01 -3.55
C ARG A 45 -12.56 -14.04 -3.19
N CYS A 46 -12.29 -12.74 -3.16
CA CYS A 46 -13.35 -11.73 -3.25
C CYS A 46 -13.87 -11.81 -4.69
N SER A 47 -14.73 -12.78 -4.94
CA SER A 47 -15.41 -12.95 -6.24
C SER A 47 -16.65 -12.08 -6.33
N SER A 48 -16.96 -11.31 -5.28
CA SER A 48 -18.14 -10.45 -5.22
C SER A 48 -17.87 -9.17 -4.44
N ILE A 49 -18.60 -8.12 -4.81
CA ILE A 49 -18.58 -6.82 -4.14
C ILE A 49 -19.01 -7.04 -2.68
N PRO A 50 -18.25 -6.55 -1.69
CA PRO A 50 -18.63 -6.62 -0.29
C PRO A 50 -20.04 -6.07 -0.07
N ARG A 51 -20.87 -6.78 0.70
CA ARG A 51 -22.26 -6.37 0.97
C ARG A 51 -22.37 -5.03 1.70
N ALA A 52 -21.30 -4.61 2.39
CA ALA A 52 -21.24 -3.40 3.20
C ALA A 52 -20.08 -2.51 2.73
N MET A 53 -20.19 -1.95 1.53
CA MET A 53 -19.29 -0.86 1.11
C MET A 53 -19.49 0.34 2.02
N VAL A 54 -18.40 0.87 2.56
CA VAL A 54 -18.37 2.05 3.42
C VAL A 54 -17.58 3.15 2.73
N THR A 55 -17.98 4.39 2.96
CA THR A 55 -17.19 5.55 2.51
C THR A 55 -16.05 5.74 3.50
N LEU A 56 -14.86 6.02 2.98
CA LEU A 56 -13.79 6.57 3.79
C LEU A 56 -14.12 8.03 4.08
N GLU A 57 -14.39 8.36 5.34
CA GLU A 57 -14.80 9.71 5.74
C GLU A 57 -13.65 10.71 5.63
N GLN A 58 -13.95 11.98 5.45
CA GLN A 58 -12.90 13.01 5.36
C GLN A 58 -12.22 13.21 6.73
N ARG A 59 -10.92 12.94 6.80
CA ARG A 59 -10.06 13.13 7.98
C ARG A 59 -8.76 13.83 7.57
N PRO A 60 -8.80 15.14 7.29
CA PRO A 60 -7.65 15.89 6.73
C PRO A 60 -6.44 15.96 7.66
N ASP A 61 -6.61 15.64 8.95
CA ASP A 61 -5.55 15.44 9.93
C ASP A 61 -4.72 14.17 9.70
N LEU A 62 -5.29 13.17 9.02
CA LEU A 62 -4.70 11.84 8.84
C LEU A 62 -4.44 11.48 7.38
N TYR A 63 -5.35 11.88 6.49
CA TYR A 63 -5.22 11.63 5.06
C TYR A 63 -5.96 12.65 4.21
N THR A 64 -5.50 12.81 2.97
CA THR A 64 -6.19 13.60 1.93
C THR A 64 -6.77 12.67 0.88
N LEU A 65 -8.05 12.86 0.54
CA LEU A 65 -8.72 12.13 -0.54
C LEU A 65 -8.60 12.91 -1.85
N VAL A 66 -7.93 12.34 -2.86
CA VAL A 66 -7.83 12.93 -4.21
C VAL A 66 -9.18 12.96 -4.90
N ASN A 67 -9.95 11.88 -4.79
CA ASN A 67 -11.26 11.75 -5.39
C ASN A 67 -12.28 11.16 -4.39
N PRO A 68 -12.93 12.00 -3.56
CA PRO A 68 -13.87 11.55 -2.54
C PRO A 68 -15.05 10.75 -3.10
N ALA A 69 -15.43 10.96 -4.36
CA ALA A 69 -16.51 10.20 -5.00
C ALA A 69 -16.17 8.72 -5.22
N ASN A 70 -14.88 8.40 -5.31
CA ASN A 70 -14.33 7.05 -5.49
C ASN A 70 -13.73 6.48 -4.20
N ALA A 71 -13.97 7.10 -3.04
CA ALA A 71 -13.42 6.66 -1.76
C ALA A 71 -14.33 5.65 -1.03
N TRP A 72 -14.88 4.68 -1.78
CA TRP A 72 -15.72 3.63 -1.21
C TRP A 72 -14.97 2.31 -1.18
N GLY A 73 -14.87 1.70 0.00
CA GLY A 73 -14.13 0.46 0.22
C GLY A 73 -14.91 -0.54 1.07
N SER A 74 -14.37 -1.75 1.16
CA SER A 74 -14.73 -2.68 2.23
C SER A 74 -14.36 -2.09 3.59
N PRO A 75 -15.06 -2.45 4.69
CA PRO A 75 -14.70 -2.01 6.03
C PRO A 75 -13.26 -2.38 6.36
N PHE A 76 -12.82 -3.54 5.87
CA PHE A 76 -11.46 -4.00 6.04
C PHE A 76 -10.43 -3.03 5.46
N LEU A 77 -10.64 -2.61 4.21
CA LEU A 77 -9.72 -1.70 3.54
C LEU A 77 -9.74 -0.33 4.21
N THR A 78 -10.92 0.21 4.54
CA THR A 78 -11.00 1.51 5.21
C THR A 78 -10.34 1.50 6.57
N ASP A 79 -10.51 0.42 7.34
CA ASP A 79 -9.86 0.28 8.66
C ASP A 79 -8.34 0.21 8.52
N LEU A 80 -7.82 -0.52 7.52
CA LEU A 80 -6.39 -0.57 7.23
C LEU A 80 -5.85 0.83 6.90
N LEU A 81 -6.56 1.59 6.07
CA LEU A 81 -6.15 2.93 5.66
C LEU A 81 -6.14 3.91 6.83
N VAL A 82 -7.17 3.89 7.69
CA VAL A 82 -7.22 4.74 8.90
C VAL A 82 -6.08 4.37 9.85
N ALA A 83 -5.91 3.09 10.17
CA ALA A 83 -4.84 2.65 11.08
C ALA A 83 -3.44 2.98 10.54
N THR A 84 -3.23 2.81 9.22
CA THR A 84 -1.97 3.20 8.57
C THR A 84 -1.74 4.70 8.67
N ALA A 85 -2.78 5.52 8.45
CA ALA A 85 -2.68 6.96 8.53
C ALA A 85 -2.34 7.46 9.94
N GLU A 86 -2.97 6.88 10.97
CA GLU A 86 -2.68 7.20 12.37
C GLU A 86 -1.23 6.87 12.74
N GLU A 87 -0.74 5.70 12.36
CA GLU A 87 0.66 5.29 12.56
C GLU A 87 1.64 6.22 11.84
N MET A 88 1.32 6.61 10.60
CA MET A 88 2.15 7.54 9.84
C MET A 88 2.19 8.93 10.46
N ALA A 89 1.06 9.45 10.96
CA ALA A 89 1.02 10.73 11.67
C ALA A 89 1.86 10.73 12.96
N ILE A 90 1.95 9.58 13.65
CA ILE A 90 2.81 9.40 14.82
C ILE A 90 4.30 9.34 14.43
N LEU A 91 4.63 8.57 13.38
CA LEU A 91 6.02 8.35 12.97
C LEU A 91 6.63 9.55 12.25
N LEU A 92 5.81 10.32 11.54
CA LEU A 92 6.22 11.45 10.71
C LEU A 92 5.35 12.69 11.01
N PRO A 93 5.42 13.27 12.21
CA PRO A 93 4.53 14.37 12.62
C PRO A 93 4.69 15.65 11.79
N GLU A 94 5.82 15.81 11.09
CA GLU A 94 6.11 16.97 10.23
C GLU A 94 5.81 16.71 8.74
N ALA A 95 5.49 15.46 8.37
CA ALA A 95 5.13 15.08 7.01
C ALA A 95 3.66 15.43 6.73
N ASP A 96 3.33 15.51 5.45
CA ASP A 96 1.94 15.67 5.03
C ASP A 96 1.13 14.39 5.35
N PRO A 97 -0.19 14.49 5.57
CA PRO A 97 -1.07 13.33 5.69
C PRO A 97 -0.96 12.39 4.47
N ILE A 98 -1.21 11.09 4.63
CA ILE A 98 -1.15 10.15 3.48
C ILE A 98 -2.15 10.57 2.39
N LEU A 99 -1.74 10.43 1.13
CA LEU A 99 -2.59 10.81 0.00
C LEU A 99 -3.28 9.56 -0.56
N ILE A 100 -4.61 9.53 -0.48
CA ILE A 100 -5.43 8.39 -0.92
C ILE A 100 -6.13 8.76 -2.22
N GLY A 101 -5.91 7.93 -3.24
CA GLY A 101 -6.49 8.03 -4.57
C GLY A 101 -7.85 7.34 -4.67
N ASP A 102 -8.08 6.70 -5.82
CA ASP A 102 -9.31 5.94 -6.06
C ASP A 102 -9.31 4.64 -5.23
N ILE A 103 -10.50 4.22 -4.78
CA ILE A 103 -10.76 2.92 -4.13
C ILE A 103 -11.78 2.14 -4.97
N SER A 104 -13.00 2.66 -5.05
CA SER A 104 -14.07 2.18 -5.92
C SER A 104 -15.27 3.13 -5.89
N ARG A 105 -16.28 2.86 -6.72
CA ARG A 105 -17.58 3.54 -6.64
C ARG A 105 -18.39 3.05 -5.43
N ARG A 106 -19.37 3.84 -4.97
CA ARG A 106 -20.29 3.47 -3.88
C ARG A 106 -20.89 2.07 -3.96
N GLY A 107 -21.25 1.61 -5.17
CA GLY A 107 -21.82 0.29 -5.40
C GLY A 107 -20.82 -0.73 -5.94
N GLY A 108 -19.52 -0.43 -5.94
CA GLY A 108 -18.51 -1.14 -6.71
C GLY A 108 -18.74 -1.07 -8.23
N GLY A 109 -18.22 -2.06 -8.94
CA GLY A 109 -18.30 -2.17 -10.40
C GLY A 109 -17.19 -1.43 -11.16
N PRO A 110 -17.14 -1.55 -12.49
CA PRO A 110 -16.04 -1.03 -13.30
C PRO A 110 -15.80 0.46 -13.05
N LEU A 111 -14.55 0.86 -12.82
CA LEU A 111 -14.16 2.25 -12.65
C LEU A 111 -13.31 2.69 -13.86
N TYR A 112 -13.62 3.84 -14.45
CA TYR A 112 -12.93 4.30 -15.65
C TYR A 112 -11.45 4.56 -15.34
N GLY A 113 -10.56 4.09 -16.21
CA GLY A 113 -9.10 4.16 -15.99
C GLY A 113 -8.52 3.02 -15.16
N HIS A 114 -9.37 2.15 -14.58
CA HIS A 114 -8.97 1.14 -13.60
C HIS A 114 -9.46 -0.26 -13.98
N LEU A 115 -8.57 -1.26 -13.84
CA LEU A 115 -8.91 -2.66 -14.13
C LEU A 115 -9.47 -3.39 -12.89
N THR A 116 -9.03 -3.00 -11.70
CA THR A 116 -9.17 -3.77 -10.45
C THR A 116 -10.01 -3.09 -9.37
N HIS A 117 -10.24 -1.77 -9.46
CA HIS A 117 -10.98 -0.96 -8.47
C HIS A 117 -12.51 -1.20 -8.48
N ASN A 118 -12.94 -2.43 -8.72
CA ASN A 118 -14.36 -2.81 -8.85
C ASN A 118 -14.99 -3.34 -7.56
N LEU A 119 -14.18 -3.78 -6.60
CA LEU A 119 -14.64 -4.51 -5.43
C LEU A 119 -14.45 -3.76 -4.09
N GLY A 120 -13.81 -2.59 -4.08
CA GLY A 120 -13.52 -1.89 -2.83
C GLY A 120 -12.45 -2.58 -1.96
N ILE A 121 -11.57 -3.35 -2.58
CA ILE A 121 -10.43 -4.03 -1.94
C ILE A 121 -9.09 -3.60 -2.56
N ASP A 122 -9.15 -2.58 -3.40
CA ASP A 122 -8.01 -1.98 -4.10
C ASP A 122 -7.99 -0.50 -3.75
N VAL A 123 -6.81 0.09 -3.64
CA VAL A 123 -6.64 1.53 -3.40
C VAL A 123 -5.33 2.02 -4.00
N ASP A 124 -5.36 3.21 -4.60
CA ASP A 124 -4.15 3.92 -4.98
C ASP A 124 -3.69 4.82 -3.84
N VAL A 125 -2.41 4.77 -3.48
CA VAL A 125 -1.83 5.61 -2.42
C VAL A 125 -0.59 6.31 -2.93
N GLY A 126 -0.52 7.63 -2.72
CA GLY A 126 0.61 8.46 -3.11
C GLY A 126 1.82 8.19 -2.22
N LEU A 127 2.98 7.98 -2.86
CA LEU A 127 4.25 7.93 -2.13
C LEU A 127 4.73 9.35 -1.80
N TYR A 128 5.54 9.46 -0.75
CA TYR A 128 6.04 10.74 -0.29
C TYR A 128 7.11 11.29 -1.23
N THR A 129 7.01 12.57 -1.51
CA THR A 129 8.07 13.36 -2.12
C THR A 129 8.96 13.99 -1.05
N THR A 130 10.13 14.48 -1.46
CA THR A 130 11.19 15.03 -0.60
C THR A 130 10.66 15.82 0.59
N ALA A 131 11.20 15.52 1.78
CA ALA A 131 10.85 16.15 3.06
C ALA A 131 9.42 15.83 3.52
N GLY A 132 8.99 14.58 3.27
CA GLY A 132 7.70 14.05 3.69
C GLY A 132 6.50 14.77 3.05
N ARG A 133 6.63 15.30 1.83
CA ARG A 133 5.57 16.08 1.18
C ARG A 133 4.71 15.25 0.24
N GLN A 134 3.44 15.61 0.11
CA GLN A 134 2.49 15.00 -0.82
C GLN A 134 2.04 16.05 -1.85
N GLN A 135 1.94 15.64 -3.12
CA GLN A 135 1.38 16.53 -4.13
C GLN A 135 -0.14 16.41 -4.11
N ILE A 136 -0.81 17.41 -3.55
CA ILE A 136 -2.26 17.44 -3.48
C ILE A 136 -2.84 17.60 -4.91
N ALA A 137 -3.89 16.83 -5.21
CA ALA A 137 -4.65 16.76 -6.48
C ALA A 137 -4.16 15.78 -7.56
N SER A 138 -2.93 15.26 -7.50
CA SER A 138 -2.47 14.19 -8.40
C SER A 138 -1.23 13.49 -7.86
N PHE A 139 -0.96 12.29 -8.36
CA PHE A 139 0.31 11.62 -8.10
C PHE A 139 1.41 12.17 -9.04
N PRO A 140 2.56 12.64 -8.52
CA PRO A 140 3.68 13.08 -9.35
C PRO A 140 4.48 11.87 -9.83
N GLU A 141 5.08 11.93 -11.03
CA GLU A 141 6.09 10.93 -11.38
C GLU A 141 7.27 10.99 -10.40
N LEU A 142 7.65 9.83 -9.86
CA LEU A 142 8.69 9.67 -8.86
C LEU A 142 10.01 9.22 -9.50
N GLY A 143 11.09 9.60 -8.83
CA GLY A 143 12.45 9.34 -9.26
C GLY A 143 13.41 9.56 -8.10
N LYS A 144 14.68 9.20 -8.32
CA LYS A 144 15.75 9.33 -7.30
C LYS A 144 15.86 10.72 -6.67
N ARG A 145 15.44 11.78 -7.37
CA ARG A 145 15.60 13.17 -6.94
C ARG A 145 14.46 13.71 -6.09
N ASN A 146 13.26 13.14 -6.23
CA ASN A 146 12.05 13.65 -5.59
C ASN A 146 11.36 12.62 -4.69
N LEU A 147 11.72 11.34 -4.75
CA LEU A 147 11.19 10.32 -3.84
C LEU A 147 11.80 10.48 -2.44
N ASP A 148 10.95 10.60 -1.43
CA ASP A 148 11.35 10.48 -0.03
C ASP A 148 11.35 9.00 0.35
N PHE A 149 12.53 8.39 0.31
CA PHE A 149 12.68 6.96 0.56
C PHE A 149 12.28 6.54 1.96
N GLU A 150 12.61 7.33 2.98
CA GLU A 150 12.30 7.00 4.38
C GLU A 150 10.78 6.98 4.59
N ALA A 151 10.11 8.08 4.24
CA ALA A 151 8.68 8.22 4.47
C ALA A 151 7.87 7.23 3.62
N SER A 152 8.28 7.03 2.37
CA SER A 152 7.65 6.07 1.46
C SER A 152 7.87 4.62 1.91
N TRP A 153 9.07 4.30 2.42
CA TRP A 153 9.34 2.98 2.99
C TRP A 153 8.49 2.72 4.23
N LEU A 154 8.38 3.67 5.15
CA LEU A 154 7.54 3.53 6.35
C LEU A 154 6.08 3.28 5.98
N LEU A 155 5.55 3.97 4.96
CA LEU A 155 4.21 3.72 4.44
C LEU A 155 4.04 2.28 3.95
N ILE A 156 4.93 1.83 3.06
CA ILE A 156 4.90 0.45 2.52
C ILE A 156 5.02 -0.56 3.67
N LYS A 157 5.97 -0.34 4.58
CA LYS A 157 6.19 -1.21 5.73
C LYS A 157 4.94 -1.33 6.60
N LYS A 158 4.26 -0.22 6.91
CA LYS A 158 3.07 -0.22 7.76
C LYS A 158 1.88 -0.90 7.12
N LEU A 159 1.71 -0.73 5.81
CA LEU A 159 0.73 -1.49 5.04
C LEU A 159 1.03 -2.99 5.12
N LEU A 160 2.28 -3.40 4.94
CA LEU A 160 2.67 -4.81 4.96
C LEU A 160 2.58 -5.43 6.38
N ASP A 161 3.05 -4.73 7.42
CA ASP A 161 3.03 -5.17 8.83
C ASP A 161 1.63 -5.54 9.33
N SER A 162 0.57 -5.05 8.65
CA SER A 162 -0.81 -5.38 8.98
C SER A 162 -1.19 -6.85 8.73
N ASP A 163 -0.42 -7.61 7.93
CA ASP A 163 -0.78 -8.94 7.40
C ASP A 163 -2.08 -8.96 6.58
N ARG A 164 -2.56 -7.78 6.19
CA ARG A 164 -3.83 -7.58 5.47
C ARG A 164 -3.65 -7.37 3.97
N VAL A 165 -2.42 -7.09 3.54
CA VAL A 165 -2.08 -6.82 2.14
C VAL A 165 -1.85 -8.14 1.39
N GLU A 166 -2.46 -8.25 0.21
CA GLU A 166 -2.20 -9.35 -0.73
C GLU A 166 -0.98 -9.01 -1.60
N PHE A 167 -0.97 -7.82 -2.20
CA PHE A 167 0.17 -7.29 -2.93
C PHE A 167 0.10 -5.77 -3.06
N ILE A 168 1.23 -5.19 -3.48
CA ILE A 168 1.39 -3.79 -3.85
C ILE A 168 1.94 -3.74 -5.28
N LEU A 169 1.33 -2.99 -6.19
CA LEU A 169 1.89 -2.74 -7.52
C LEU A 169 2.65 -1.42 -7.54
N LEU A 170 3.80 -1.43 -8.20
CA LEU A 170 4.69 -0.27 -8.33
C LEU A 170 5.56 -0.42 -9.59
N ASP A 171 6.01 0.69 -10.19
CA ASP A 171 6.91 0.63 -11.34
C ASP A 171 8.30 0.09 -10.96
N GLN A 172 8.88 -0.74 -11.83
CA GLN A 172 10.18 -1.38 -11.61
C GLN A 172 11.29 -0.39 -11.22
N GLY A 173 11.33 0.80 -11.84
CA GLY A 173 12.36 1.77 -11.54
C GLY A 173 12.30 2.24 -10.09
N ILE A 174 11.09 2.41 -9.54
CA ILE A 174 10.91 2.77 -8.13
C ILE A 174 11.22 1.59 -7.22
N ILE A 175 10.80 0.37 -7.59
CA ILE A 175 11.13 -0.86 -6.87
C ILE A 175 12.65 -1.01 -6.71
N ASP A 176 13.41 -0.88 -7.80
CA ASP A 176 14.86 -1.06 -7.79
C ASP A 176 15.55 -0.03 -6.90
N MET A 177 15.11 1.24 -6.96
CA MET A 177 15.62 2.30 -6.10
C MET A 177 15.26 2.04 -4.62
N MET A 178 14.02 1.66 -4.33
CA MET A 178 13.56 1.40 -2.96
C MET A 178 14.30 0.21 -2.36
N ARG A 179 14.38 -0.91 -3.10
CA ARG A 179 15.12 -2.12 -2.69
C ARG A 179 16.58 -1.81 -2.37
N THR A 180 17.24 -1.05 -3.24
CA THR A 180 18.63 -0.63 -3.02
C THR A 180 18.73 0.20 -1.74
N TRP A 181 17.89 1.21 -1.59
CA TRP A 181 17.92 2.11 -0.44
C TRP A 181 17.65 1.37 0.89
N VAL A 182 16.66 0.47 0.96
CA VAL A 182 16.35 -0.24 2.23
C VAL A 182 17.49 -1.17 2.68
N LEU A 183 18.21 -1.76 1.73
CA LEU A 183 19.37 -2.62 2.01
C LEU A 183 20.59 -1.79 2.42
N GLU A 184 20.88 -0.70 1.69
CA GLU A 184 21.99 0.21 2.00
C GLU A 184 21.84 0.93 3.34
N ASN A 185 20.60 1.04 3.85
CA ASN A 185 20.29 1.72 5.12
C ASN A 185 19.86 0.74 6.23
N ASP A 186 20.18 -0.56 6.09
CA ASP A 186 19.93 -1.61 7.09
C ASP A 186 18.46 -1.67 7.59
N ARG A 187 17.50 -1.31 6.72
CA ARG A 187 16.07 -1.28 7.07
C ARG A 187 15.44 -2.67 7.02
N VAL A 188 16.02 -3.56 6.21
CA VAL A 188 15.64 -4.96 6.05
C VAL A 188 16.90 -5.79 5.78
N THR A 189 16.85 -7.06 6.13
CA THR A 189 17.85 -8.05 5.69
C THR A 189 17.65 -8.41 4.21
N GLU A 190 18.66 -9.02 3.58
CA GLU A 190 18.54 -9.53 2.20
C GLU A 190 17.36 -10.50 2.05
N ALA A 191 17.16 -11.40 3.02
CA ALA A 191 16.08 -12.38 3.01
C ALA A 191 14.69 -11.73 3.11
N GLU A 192 14.56 -10.66 3.89
CA GLU A 192 13.32 -9.87 3.95
C GLU A 192 13.10 -9.09 2.66
N ALA A 193 14.16 -8.48 2.10
CA ALA A 193 14.07 -7.77 0.83
C ALA A 193 13.62 -8.69 -0.33
N GLU A 194 14.04 -9.96 -0.36
CA GLU A 194 13.57 -10.94 -1.36
C GLU A 194 12.10 -11.32 -1.20
N ARG A 195 11.52 -11.19 0.00
CA ARG A 195 10.08 -11.40 0.22
C ARG A 195 9.26 -10.16 -0.15
N ILE A 196 9.83 -8.97 0.06
CA ILE A 196 9.13 -7.71 -0.14
C ILE A 196 9.21 -7.28 -1.60
N PHE A 197 10.39 -7.30 -2.20
CA PHE A 197 10.64 -6.80 -3.55
C PHE A 197 11.03 -7.94 -4.49
N PRO A 198 10.70 -7.85 -5.79
CA PRO A 198 11.18 -8.80 -6.76
C PRO A 198 12.71 -8.74 -6.87
N LYS A 199 13.32 -9.85 -7.26
CA LYS A 199 14.77 -9.85 -7.49
C LYS A 199 15.14 -8.90 -8.63
N PRO A 200 16.33 -8.27 -8.58
CA PRO A 200 16.80 -7.46 -9.69
C PRO A 200 16.78 -8.25 -10.99
N ASN A 201 16.32 -7.63 -12.08
CA ASN A 201 16.20 -8.23 -13.41
C ASN A 201 15.17 -9.38 -13.53
N THR A 202 14.26 -9.58 -12.57
CA THR A 202 13.17 -10.55 -12.79
C THR A 202 12.22 -10.04 -13.89
N PRO A 203 11.84 -10.84 -14.90
CA PRO A 203 10.94 -10.37 -15.94
C PRO A 203 9.54 -10.14 -15.36
N ARG A 204 8.87 -9.08 -15.85
CA ARG A 204 7.64 -8.48 -15.29
C ARG A 204 6.50 -9.45 -14.94
N LEU A 205 6.46 -10.63 -15.55
CA LEU A 205 5.39 -11.62 -15.41
C LEU A 205 5.66 -12.70 -14.34
N TRP A 206 6.93 -12.92 -13.92
CA TRP A 206 7.34 -14.15 -13.24
C TRP A 206 7.56 -14.01 -11.73
N ASP A 207 7.87 -12.82 -11.21
CA ASP A 207 8.05 -12.62 -9.76
C ASP A 207 6.73 -12.29 -9.07
N ARG A 208 5.84 -13.27 -8.99
CA ARG A 208 4.54 -13.12 -8.27
C ARG A 208 4.65 -13.49 -6.79
N ASN A 209 5.84 -13.88 -6.34
CA ASN A 209 6.09 -14.41 -5.00
C ASN A 209 6.51 -13.34 -3.99
N SER A 210 6.72 -12.10 -4.43
CA SER A 210 6.97 -10.94 -3.57
C SER A 210 5.69 -10.11 -3.36
N TYR A 211 5.64 -9.40 -2.23
CA TYR A 211 4.53 -8.51 -1.89
C TYR A 211 4.44 -7.32 -2.85
N VAL A 212 5.56 -6.65 -3.11
CA VAL A 212 5.64 -5.59 -4.11
C VAL A 212 5.88 -6.23 -5.48
N ARG A 213 5.08 -5.85 -6.48
CA ARG A 213 5.08 -6.43 -7.82
C ARG A 213 5.18 -5.32 -8.85
N ASN A 214 5.88 -5.61 -9.94
CA ASN A 214 6.02 -4.67 -11.03
C ASN A 214 4.69 -4.50 -11.80
N ALA A 215 4.23 -3.26 -11.93
CA ALA A 215 3.23 -2.89 -12.91
C ALA A 215 3.67 -1.64 -13.68
N ALA A 216 3.64 -1.72 -15.01
CA ALA A 216 3.99 -0.59 -15.85
C ALA A 216 3.06 0.61 -15.56
N ASN A 217 3.60 1.82 -15.69
CA ASN A 217 2.90 3.10 -15.49
C ASN A 217 2.48 3.43 -14.05
N HIS A 218 2.88 2.63 -13.05
CA HIS A 218 2.72 2.96 -11.63
C HIS A 218 3.94 3.71 -11.10
N ARG A 219 4.28 4.83 -11.74
CA ARG A 219 5.52 5.60 -11.46
C ARG A 219 5.32 6.69 -10.41
N ASP A 220 4.09 6.84 -9.94
CA ASP A 220 3.61 8.00 -9.19
C ASP A 220 2.84 7.60 -7.91
N HIS A 221 2.32 6.37 -7.86
CA HIS A 221 1.61 5.80 -6.71
C HIS A 221 1.93 4.32 -6.52
N ILE A 222 1.52 3.80 -5.36
CA ILE A 222 1.37 2.36 -5.13
C ILE A 222 -0.11 1.97 -5.30
N HIS A 223 -0.38 0.89 -6.01
CA HIS A 223 -1.69 0.24 -6.02
C HIS A 223 -1.67 -0.86 -4.96
N VAL A 224 -2.49 -0.77 -3.93
CA VAL A 224 -2.54 -1.75 -2.84
C VAL A 224 -3.78 -2.61 -3.00
N ARG A 225 -3.61 -3.94 -3.03
CA ARG A 225 -4.71 -4.89 -2.88
C ARG A 225 -4.68 -5.50 -1.49
N VAL A 226 -5.83 -5.50 -0.83
CA VAL A 226 -6.02 -6.24 0.41
C VAL A 226 -6.49 -7.67 0.19
N ARG A 227 -6.09 -8.56 1.09
CA ARG A 227 -6.61 -9.92 1.14
C ARG A 227 -8.09 -9.91 1.50
N CYS A 228 -8.77 -10.91 1.00
CA CYS A 228 -10.11 -11.24 1.44
C CYS A 228 -10.00 -12.06 2.72
N ASP A 229 -10.55 -11.57 3.81
CA ASP A 229 -10.69 -12.39 5.00
C ASP A 229 -11.78 -13.45 4.75
N SER A 230 -11.47 -14.72 4.98
CA SER A 230 -12.43 -15.84 4.97
C SER A 230 -13.50 -15.70 6.06
N GLY A 231 -13.26 -14.86 7.07
CA GLY A 231 -14.14 -14.68 8.22
C GLY A 231 -14.76 -13.28 8.26
N GLY A 232 -15.93 -13.08 7.65
CA GLY A 232 -16.54 -11.75 7.69
C GLY A 232 -17.94 -11.60 7.11
N ALA A 233 -18.82 -12.60 7.26
CA ALA A 233 -20.17 -12.19 7.62
C ALA A 233 -20.01 -11.28 8.84
N ALA A 234 -20.55 -10.07 8.78
CA ALA A 234 -20.57 -9.18 9.92
C ALA A 234 -20.87 -10.02 11.16
N LEU A 235 -19.96 -10.03 12.13
CA LEU A 235 -20.34 -10.36 13.50
C LEU A 235 -21.28 -9.23 13.89
N VAL A 236 -22.56 -9.39 13.52
CA VAL A 236 -23.65 -8.73 14.20
C VAL A 236 -23.51 -9.22 15.63
N ALA A 237 -22.99 -8.35 16.49
CA ALA A 237 -23.08 -8.54 17.92
C ALA A 237 -24.57 -8.70 18.23
N THR A 238 -25.02 -9.93 18.41
CA THR A 238 -26.23 -10.19 19.17
C THR A 238 -25.82 -9.98 20.62
N GLU A 239 -26.07 -8.77 21.12
CA GLU A 239 -26.06 -8.47 22.55
C GLU A 239 -27.04 -9.41 23.28
N PRO A 240 -26.77 -9.74 24.57
CA PRO A 240 -27.47 -10.78 25.33
C PRO A 240 -28.95 -10.51 25.60
#